data_AF-A0AA39HKL5-F1
#
_entry.id   AF-A0AA39HKL5-F1
#
_cell.length_a   1.000
_cell.length_b   1.000
_cell.length_c   1.000
_cell.angle_alpha   90.00
_cell.angle_beta   90.00
_cell.angle_gamma   90.00
#
_symmetry.space_group_name_H-M   'P 1'
#
loop_
_entity.id
_entity.type
_entity.pdbx_description
1 polymer ?
#
loop_
_entity_poly.entity_id
_entity_poly.type
_entity_poly.pdbx_seq_one_letter_code
_entity_poly.pdbx_strand_id
1 'polypeptide(L)'
;MKTALFLAFLSLPYTISAHFIDDTVCSEMQAMCFDIGHGSSDEGTFRFVSPHNPGHGMETYLSRSSVMTGDKELGFMTRDERLAMKIDNQNPLYMLVEPLLEGVQRRLDGKEVLQILSIGLGAGSVDMYLKSLENRPNVTSVEIDPIMVKIAKNYFNVVEDDFYRIVVKDGIDVLKENSQENRQYDAVLVDACTGNIFDEVVCPAGAFLNKEAVDLLYGNLKKGGTLSIGVLLGQETGSGKTIVQFVKSLLIAFKNLCKTREIQGVQNLVLTCWKV
;
A
#
# COMPACT_ATOMS: atom_id res chain seq x y z
N MET A 1 10.49 20.99 1.90
CA MET A 1 10.48 19.99 0.80
C MET A 1 9.20 19.21 0.94
N LYS A 2 8.33 19.24 -0.07
CA LYS A 2 7.03 18.57 -0.03
C LYS A 2 7.22 17.11 -0.48
N THR A 3 6.77 16.19 0.36
CA THR A 3 7.00 14.73 0.32
C THR A 3 6.11 14.07 -0.73
N ALA A 4 6.66 13.19 -1.55
CA ALA A 4 5.90 12.27 -2.40
C ALA A 4 5.63 10.98 -1.61
N LEU A 5 4.35 10.58 -1.52
CA LEU A 5 3.85 9.41 -0.78
C LEU A 5 3.42 8.35 -1.80
N PHE A 6 3.97 7.13 -1.72
CA PHE A 6 3.53 6.00 -2.55
C PHE A 6 3.72 4.64 -1.92
N LEU A 7 2.83 3.69 -2.16
CA LEU A 7 3.11 2.27 -1.97
C LEU A 7 4.27 1.82 -2.88
N ALA A 8 5.15 0.96 -2.37
CA ALA A 8 6.32 0.49 -3.12
C ALA A 8 6.58 -1.02 -3.09
N PHE A 9 6.60 -1.54 -4.31
CA PHE A 9 7.28 -2.71 -4.85
C PHE A 9 6.93 -4.12 -4.41
N LEU A 10 6.85 -4.90 -5.49
CA LEU A 10 6.31 -6.22 -5.67
C LEU A 10 7.16 -6.90 -6.76
N SER A 11 8.48 -6.79 -6.69
CA SER A 11 9.35 -7.51 -7.63
C SER A 11 9.47 -8.95 -7.15
N LEU A 12 8.47 -9.76 -7.51
CA LEU A 12 8.57 -11.21 -7.32
C LEU A 12 9.65 -11.77 -8.27
N PRO A 13 10.30 -12.91 -7.96
CA PRO A 13 11.31 -13.54 -8.82
C PRO A 13 10.64 -14.34 -9.96
N TYR A 14 9.54 -13.83 -10.51
CA TYR A 14 8.74 -14.54 -11.49
C TYR A 14 9.07 -14.04 -12.90
N THR A 15 9.22 -15.00 -13.81
CA THR A 15 9.33 -14.72 -15.24
C THR A 15 8.08 -14.00 -15.72
N ILE A 16 8.22 -12.71 -16.01
CA ILE A 16 7.19 -11.92 -16.68
C ILE A 16 7.05 -12.50 -18.10
N SER A 17 5.91 -13.10 -18.40
CA SER A 17 5.62 -13.70 -19.71
C SER A 17 5.11 -12.68 -20.71
N ALA A 18 4.49 -11.58 -20.24
CA ALA A 18 4.09 -10.45 -21.06
C ALA A 18 4.03 -9.16 -20.23
N HIS A 19 4.28 -8.01 -20.87
CA HIS A 19 4.27 -6.70 -20.24
C HIS A 19 3.86 -5.61 -21.24
N PHE A 20 2.79 -4.87 -20.93
CA PHE A 20 2.26 -3.82 -21.79
C PHE A 20 2.03 -2.56 -20.98
N ILE A 21 2.58 -1.44 -21.44
CA ILE A 21 2.16 -0.11 -20.96
C ILE A 21 0.94 0.29 -21.78
N ASP A 22 -0.17 0.53 -21.09
CA ASP A 22 -1.45 0.86 -21.70
C ASP A 22 -1.83 2.33 -21.47
N ASP A 23 -1.34 2.99 -20.43
CA ASP A 23 -1.57 4.41 -20.23
C ASP A 23 -0.46 5.04 -19.38
N THR A 24 -0.35 6.36 -19.41
CA THR A 24 0.60 7.11 -18.57
C THR A 24 -0.09 8.34 -17.98
N VAL A 25 -0.04 8.49 -16.66
CA VAL A 25 -0.65 9.60 -15.92
C VAL A 25 0.40 10.32 -15.10
N CYS A 26 0.51 11.64 -15.22
CA CYS A 26 1.54 12.42 -14.55
C CYS A 26 1.04 13.14 -13.29
N SER A 27 1.87 13.15 -12.25
CA SER A 27 1.69 13.94 -11.03
C SER A 27 2.65 15.11 -10.97
N GLU A 28 2.10 16.31 -10.92
CA GLU A 28 2.86 17.53 -10.61
C GLU A 28 3.34 17.54 -9.16
N MET A 29 2.54 17.00 -8.23
CA MET A 29 2.86 17.00 -6.80
C MET A 29 4.18 16.27 -6.51
N GLN A 30 4.46 15.23 -7.28
CA GLN A 30 5.61 14.37 -7.07
C GLN A 30 6.62 14.45 -8.20
N ALA A 31 6.36 15.31 -9.19
CA ALA A 31 7.22 15.53 -10.35
C ALA A 31 7.59 14.24 -11.10
N MET A 32 6.63 13.32 -11.27
CA MET A 32 6.84 12.06 -11.99
C MET A 32 5.56 11.58 -12.67
N CYS A 33 5.70 10.65 -13.61
CA CYS A 33 4.56 9.98 -14.25
C CYS A 33 4.47 8.52 -13.82
N PHE A 34 3.27 7.96 -13.95
CA PHE A 34 2.93 6.58 -13.65
C PHE A 34 2.47 5.90 -14.90
N ASP A 35 3.08 4.77 -15.22
CA ASP A 35 2.60 3.87 -16.25
C ASP A 35 1.57 2.92 -15.65
N ILE A 36 0.43 2.82 -16.32
CA ILE A 36 -0.60 1.82 -16.05
C ILE A 36 -0.49 0.77 -17.15
N GLY A 37 -0.41 -0.49 -16.75
CA GLY A 37 -0.21 -1.57 -17.70
C GLY A 37 -0.71 -2.90 -17.23
N HIS A 38 -0.55 -3.90 -18.09
CA HIS A 38 -0.89 -5.28 -17.80
C HIS A 38 0.33 -6.17 -17.98
N GLY A 39 0.47 -7.12 -17.06
CA GLY A 39 1.47 -8.15 -17.15
C GLY A 39 0.87 -9.51 -16.86
N SER A 40 1.61 -10.54 -17.25
CA SER A 40 1.31 -11.92 -16.87
C SER A 40 2.56 -12.58 -16.29
N SER A 41 2.35 -13.38 -15.26
CA SER A 41 3.32 -14.29 -14.67
C SER A 41 2.72 -15.68 -14.53
N ASP A 42 3.47 -16.60 -13.96
CA ASP A 42 3.00 -17.92 -13.51
C ASP A 42 1.84 -17.84 -12.50
N GLU A 43 1.82 -16.82 -11.65
CA GLU A 43 0.71 -16.52 -10.72
C GLU A 43 -0.55 -15.93 -11.38
N GLY A 44 -0.52 -15.70 -12.70
CA GLY A 44 -1.66 -15.20 -13.48
C GLY A 44 -1.47 -13.79 -14.02
N THR A 45 -2.58 -13.18 -14.44
CA THR A 45 -2.58 -11.88 -15.10
C THR A 45 -2.91 -10.77 -14.11
N PHE A 46 -2.20 -9.66 -14.20
CA PHE A 46 -2.35 -8.52 -13.31
C PHE A 46 -2.32 -7.20 -14.07
N ARG A 47 -3.02 -6.22 -13.52
CA ARG A 47 -2.84 -4.80 -13.85
C ARG A 47 -1.88 -4.18 -12.85
N PHE A 48 -1.01 -3.30 -13.31
CA PHE A 48 0.00 -2.67 -12.47
C PHE A 48 0.03 -1.16 -12.63
N VAL A 49 0.59 -0.51 -11.61
CA VAL A 49 1.10 0.87 -11.67
C VAL A 49 2.60 0.81 -11.46
N SER A 50 3.37 1.48 -12.30
CA SER A 50 4.83 1.62 -12.16
C SER A 50 5.24 3.07 -12.34
N PRO A 51 6.41 3.51 -11.82
CA PRO A 51 7.00 4.76 -12.23
C PRO A 51 7.27 4.74 -13.73
N HIS A 52 6.97 5.83 -14.43
CA HIS A 52 7.33 5.98 -15.83
C HIS A 52 8.85 6.07 -15.97
N ASN A 53 9.46 5.09 -16.65
CA ASN A 53 10.90 5.06 -16.84
C ASN A 53 11.27 4.79 -18.31
N PRO A 54 11.56 5.83 -19.10
CA PRO A 54 11.89 5.66 -20.50
C PRO A 54 13.29 5.06 -20.76
N GLY A 55 14.12 4.85 -19.72
CA GLY A 55 15.53 4.43 -19.84
C GLY A 55 15.95 3.15 -19.11
N HIS A 56 15.10 2.56 -18.26
CA HIS A 56 15.38 1.30 -17.57
C HIS A 56 14.33 0.23 -17.85
N GLY A 57 14.78 -1.03 -17.91
CA GLY A 57 13.94 -2.19 -18.13
C GLY A 57 12.95 -2.44 -16.99
N MET A 58 11.69 -2.62 -17.37
CA MET A 58 10.70 -3.64 -16.96
C MET A 58 10.63 -4.24 -15.53
N GLU A 59 11.16 -3.64 -14.46
CA GLU A 59 11.29 -4.39 -13.18
C GLU A 59 10.65 -3.76 -11.93
N THR A 60 10.00 -2.60 -12.01
CA THR A 60 9.49 -1.90 -10.82
C THR A 60 7.98 -1.60 -10.90
N TYR A 61 7.15 -2.37 -10.17
CA TYR A 61 5.71 -2.10 -9.93
C TYR A 61 5.38 -1.47 -8.55
N LEU A 62 4.87 -0.23 -8.50
CA LEU A 62 4.40 0.38 -7.24
C LEU A 62 3.24 -0.41 -6.64
N SER A 63 2.35 -0.91 -7.49
CA SER A 63 1.22 -1.72 -7.06
C SER A 63 0.77 -2.65 -8.18
N ARG A 64 0.15 -3.77 -7.81
CA ARG A 64 -0.46 -4.72 -8.73
C ARG A 64 -1.80 -5.19 -8.18
N SER A 65 -2.72 -5.48 -9.08
CA SER A 65 -4.00 -6.11 -8.77
C SER A 65 -4.27 -7.19 -9.80
N SER A 66 -4.74 -8.34 -9.34
CA SER A 66 -5.20 -9.42 -10.20
C SER A 66 -6.33 -8.92 -11.09
N VAL A 67 -6.41 -9.44 -12.32
CA VAL A 67 -7.53 -9.16 -13.23
C VAL A 67 -8.25 -10.45 -13.58
N MET A 68 -9.57 -10.35 -13.71
CA MET A 68 -10.41 -11.45 -14.21
C MET A 68 -10.03 -11.72 -15.67
N THR A 69 -9.38 -12.86 -15.91
CA THR A 69 -8.95 -13.26 -17.26
C THR A 69 -10.09 -13.92 -18.02
N GLY A 70 -10.15 -13.63 -19.32
CA GLY A 70 -10.95 -14.40 -20.28
C GLY A 70 -10.06 -15.36 -21.06
N ASP A 71 -10.60 -15.95 -22.12
CA ASP A 71 -9.89 -16.95 -22.95
C ASP A 71 -8.73 -16.37 -23.81
N LYS A 72 -8.61 -15.04 -23.88
CA LYS A 72 -7.69 -14.34 -24.78
C LYS A 72 -6.42 -13.91 -24.03
N GLU A 73 -5.25 -14.34 -24.51
CA GLU A 73 -3.97 -13.90 -23.94
C GLU A 73 -3.71 -12.41 -24.20
N LEU A 74 -3.01 -11.75 -23.26
CA LEU A 74 -2.75 -10.30 -23.29
C LEU A 74 -2.12 -9.81 -24.61
N GLY A 75 -1.24 -10.62 -25.20
CA GLY A 75 -0.52 -10.28 -26.45
C GLY A 75 -1.42 -10.18 -27.68
N PHE A 76 -2.61 -10.78 -27.65
CA PHE A 76 -3.59 -10.67 -28.72
C PHE A 76 -4.63 -9.57 -28.48
N MET A 77 -4.60 -8.95 -27.30
CA MET A 77 -5.55 -7.89 -26.92
C MET A 77 -5.09 -6.53 -27.41
N THR A 78 -6.04 -5.66 -27.75
CA THR A 78 -5.79 -4.23 -27.92
C THR A 78 -5.63 -3.55 -26.56
N ARG A 79 -5.07 -2.33 -26.56
CA ARG A 79 -5.00 -1.47 -25.37
C ARG A 79 -6.36 -1.33 -24.67
N ASP A 80 -7.40 -1.03 -25.43
CA ASP A 80 -8.74 -0.77 -24.88
C ASP A 80 -9.37 -2.06 -24.34
N GLU A 81 -9.13 -3.21 -24.99
CA GLU A 81 -9.55 -4.53 -24.47
C GLU A 81 -8.86 -4.85 -23.14
N ARG A 82 -7.56 -4.56 -22.99
CA ARG A 82 -6.83 -4.76 -21.73
C ARG A 82 -7.35 -3.84 -20.62
N LEU A 83 -7.51 -2.55 -20.91
CA LEU A 83 -8.05 -1.58 -19.94
C LEU A 83 -9.50 -1.89 -19.52
N ALA A 84 -10.29 -2.55 -20.38
CA ALA A 84 -11.64 -3.00 -20.06
C ALA A 84 -11.70 -4.25 -19.17
N MET A 85 -10.57 -4.95 -18.93
CA MET A 85 -10.53 -6.10 -18.01
C MET A 85 -10.94 -5.69 -16.60
N LYS A 86 -11.71 -6.54 -15.92
CA LYS A 86 -12.18 -6.28 -14.56
C LYS A 86 -11.10 -6.64 -13.54
N ILE A 87 -10.93 -5.81 -12.52
CA ILE A 87 -10.07 -6.14 -11.38
C ILE A 87 -10.71 -7.27 -10.56
N ASP A 88 -9.90 -8.24 -10.16
CA ASP A 88 -10.28 -9.25 -9.17
C ASP A 88 -9.94 -8.75 -7.77
N ASN A 89 -10.94 -8.16 -7.11
CA ASN A 89 -10.84 -7.67 -5.73
C ASN A 89 -10.97 -8.79 -4.68
N GLN A 90 -11.38 -10.00 -5.07
CA GLN A 90 -11.51 -11.14 -4.14
C GLN A 90 -10.19 -11.89 -3.98
N ASN A 91 -9.37 -11.92 -5.03
CA ASN A 91 -8.02 -12.49 -4.99
C ASN A 91 -6.94 -11.45 -5.33
N PRO A 92 -6.84 -10.34 -4.58
CA PRO A 92 -5.84 -9.31 -4.85
C PRO A 92 -4.48 -9.85 -4.42
N LEU A 93 -3.71 -10.46 -5.34
CA LEU A 93 -2.35 -11.00 -5.14
C LEU A 93 -2.00 -11.23 -3.65
N TYR A 94 -2.70 -12.21 -3.05
CA TYR A 94 -2.94 -12.38 -1.60
C TYR A 94 -1.67 -12.29 -0.74
N MET A 95 -0.52 -12.65 -1.31
CA MET A 95 0.80 -12.64 -0.68
C MET A 95 1.22 -11.27 -0.10
N LEU A 96 0.73 -10.16 -0.63
CA LEU A 96 1.05 -8.83 -0.08
C LEU A 96 0.13 -8.37 1.04
N VAL A 97 -1.15 -8.69 0.91
CA VAL A 97 -2.20 -8.12 1.73
C VAL A 97 -2.23 -8.82 3.08
N GLU A 98 -2.05 -10.14 3.09
CA GLU A 98 -2.11 -10.95 4.32
C GLU A 98 -1.09 -10.50 5.39
N PRO A 99 0.20 -10.26 5.07
CA PRO A 99 1.17 -9.79 6.08
C PRO A 99 0.76 -8.46 6.73
N LEU A 100 0.20 -7.51 5.97
CA LEU A 100 -0.31 -6.22 6.49
C LEU A 100 -1.55 -6.39 7.37
N LEU A 101 -2.34 -7.44 7.16
CA LEU A 101 -3.57 -7.69 7.90
C LEU A 101 -3.42 -8.70 9.05
N GLU A 102 -2.25 -9.33 9.22
CA GLU A 102 -2.01 -10.36 10.26
C GLU A 102 -2.42 -9.88 11.67
N GLY A 103 -2.19 -8.60 11.97
CA GLY A 103 -2.55 -7.99 13.26
C GLY A 103 -4.05 -7.97 13.55
N VAL A 104 -4.86 -7.84 12.50
CA VAL A 104 -6.32 -7.71 12.58
C VAL A 104 -7.09 -8.94 12.14
N GLN A 105 -6.45 -9.90 11.47
CA GLN A 105 -7.13 -11.03 10.82
C GLN A 105 -8.13 -11.74 11.74
N ARG A 106 -7.70 -12.10 12.97
CA ARG A 106 -8.56 -12.77 13.96
C ARG A 106 -9.77 -11.93 14.39
N ARG A 107 -9.67 -10.60 14.33
CA ARG A 107 -10.77 -9.68 14.66
C ARG A 107 -11.69 -9.45 13.46
N LEU A 108 -11.17 -9.51 12.24
CA LEU A 108 -11.96 -9.46 11.00
C LEU A 108 -12.93 -10.65 10.90
N ASP A 109 -12.58 -11.81 11.47
CA ASP A 109 -13.49 -12.96 11.57
C ASP A 109 -14.60 -12.78 12.62
N GLY A 110 -14.52 -11.73 13.43
CA GLY A 110 -15.47 -11.40 14.49
C GLY A 110 -16.72 -10.66 13.98
N LYS A 111 -17.67 -10.42 14.90
CA LYS A 111 -18.92 -9.70 14.59
C LYS A 111 -18.82 -8.16 14.73
N GLU A 112 -17.68 -7.65 15.19
CA GLU A 112 -17.48 -6.21 15.40
C GLU A 112 -17.04 -5.54 14.10
N VAL A 113 -17.65 -4.39 13.76
CA VAL A 113 -17.19 -3.56 12.64
C VAL A 113 -15.94 -2.78 13.08
N LEU A 114 -14.78 -3.25 12.64
CA LEU A 114 -13.50 -2.60 12.95
C LEU A 114 -13.38 -1.25 12.24
N GLN A 115 -12.76 -0.29 12.92
CA GLN A 115 -12.35 0.98 12.33
C GLN A 115 -10.88 0.87 11.90
N ILE A 116 -10.59 0.99 10.61
CA ILE A 116 -9.23 0.87 10.07
C ILE A 116 -8.82 2.18 9.40
N LEU A 117 -7.63 2.68 9.73
CA LEU A 117 -6.96 3.76 9.03
C LEU A 117 -5.89 3.15 8.12
N SER A 118 -6.00 3.35 6.82
CA SER A 118 -5.03 2.90 5.82
C SER A 118 -4.28 4.13 5.29
N ILE A 119 -2.96 4.21 5.49
CA ILE A 119 -2.14 5.34 5.05
C ILE A 119 -1.25 4.89 3.89
N GLY A 120 -1.49 5.48 2.72
CA GLY A 120 -1.00 5.03 1.42
C GLY A 120 -2.10 4.25 0.69
N LEU A 121 -2.59 4.77 -0.45
CA LEU A 121 -3.63 4.11 -1.24
C LEU A 121 -3.05 3.24 -2.35
N GLY A 122 -2.08 3.78 -3.11
CA GLY A 122 -1.55 3.12 -4.30
C GLY A 122 -2.68 2.77 -5.28
N ALA A 123 -2.74 1.52 -5.75
CA ALA A 123 -3.86 1.04 -6.58
C ALA A 123 -5.10 0.60 -5.77
N GLY A 124 -5.06 0.65 -4.43
CA GLY A 124 -6.16 0.32 -3.54
C GLY A 124 -6.43 -1.18 -3.31
N SER A 125 -5.47 -2.06 -3.61
CA SER A 125 -5.64 -3.52 -3.48
C SER A 125 -5.97 -3.96 -2.05
N VAL A 126 -5.26 -3.43 -1.04
CA VAL A 126 -5.50 -3.72 0.39
C VAL A 126 -6.90 -3.25 0.79
N ASP A 127 -7.27 -2.03 0.40
CA ASP A 127 -8.55 -1.43 0.75
C ASP A 127 -9.74 -2.17 0.11
N MET A 128 -9.60 -2.56 -1.16
CA MET A 128 -10.63 -3.31 -1.88
C MET A 128 -10.74 -4.75 -1.38
N TYR A 129 -9.64 -5.36 -0.95
CA TYR A 129 -9.68 -6.65 -0.24
C TYR A 129 -10.51 -6.54 1.04
N LEU A 130 -10.19 -5.57 1.91
CA LEU A 130 -10.93 -5.33 3.15
C LEU A 130 -12.42 -5.07 2.89
N LYS A 131 -12.73 -4.34 1.83
CA LYS A 131 -14.10 -4.08 1.39
C LYS A 131 -14.83 -5.35 0.90
N SER A 132 -14.11 -6.35 0.41
CA SER A 132 -14.69 -7.61 -0.10
C SER A 132 -15.06 -8.61 1.00
N LEU A 133 -14.55 -8.42 2.22
CA LEU A 133 -14.80 -9.31 3.35
C LEU A 133 -16.27 -9.30 3.79
N GLU A 134 -16.76 -10.45 4.25
CA GLU A 134 -18.13 -10.60 4.75
C GLU A 134 -18.40 -9.71 5.98
N ASN A 135 -17.52 -9.78 6.99
CA ASN A 135 -17.52 -8.88 8.14
C ASN A 135 -16.68 -7.64 7.83
N ARG A 136 -17.19 -6.83 6.91
CA ARG A 136 -16.48 -5.68 6.37
C ARG A 136 -16.15 -4.60 7.43
N PRO A 137 -14.89 -4.15 7.56
CA PRO A 137 -14.53 -3.02 8.39
C PRO A 137 -14.92 -1.67 7.76
N ASN A 138 -15.01 -0.62 8.60
CA ASN A 138 -15.06 0.77 8.15
C ASN A 138 -13.63 1.26 7.92
N VAL A 139 -13.28 1.53 6.67
CA VAL A 139 -11.92 1.87 6.25
C VAL A 139 -11.84 3.34 5.83
N THR A 140 -10.90 4.07 6.42
CA THR A 140 -10.48 5.39 5.95
C THR A 140 -9.13 5.26 5.29
N SER A 141 -9.07 5.43 3.98
CA SER A 141 -7.80 5.48 3.25
C SER A 141 -7.31 6.91 3.16
N VAL A 142 -6.01 7.12 3.34
CA VAL A 142 -5.36 8.44 3.28
C VAL A 142 -4.27 8.38 2.23
N GLU A 143 -4.39 9.25 1.23
CA GLU A 143 -3.43 9.37 0.13
C GLU A 143 -3.04 10.83 -0.03
N ILE A 144 -1.76 11.13 -0.12
CA ILE A 144 -1.32 12.52 -0.28
C ILE A 144 -1.65 13.02 -1.69
N ASP A 145 -1.51 12.13 -2.68
CA ASP A 145 -1.51 12.52 -4.09
C ASP A 145 -2.89 12.27 -4.74
N PRO A 146 -3.63 13.33 -5.11
CA PRO A 146 -4.90 13.17 -5.83
C PRO A 146 -4.77 12.42 -7.16
N ILE A 147 -3.60 12.44 -7.81
CA ILE A 147 -3.35 11.68 -9.04
C ILE A 147 -3.35 10.18 -8.76
N MET A 148 -2.82 9.73 -7.63
CA MET A 148 -2.88 8.31 -7.28
C MET A 148 -4.32 7.88 -6.97
N VAL A 149 -5.10 8.74 -6.31
CA VAL A 149 -6.54 8.51 -6.14
C VAL A 149 -7.26 8.41 -7.48
N LYS A 150 -6.93 9.27 -8.45
CA LYS A 150 -7.49 9.21 -9.80
C LYS A 150 -7.10 7.90 -10.50
N ILE A 151 -5.86 7.46 -10.37
CA ILE A 151 -5.38 6.20 -10.93
C ILE A 151 -6.16 5.02 -10.33
N ALA A 152 -6.25 4.96 -9.00
CA ALA A 152 -6.96 3.92 -8.27
C ALA A 152 -8.44 3.82 -8.70
N LYS A 153 -9.14 4.96 -8.80
CA LYS A 153 -10.54 5.00 -9.22
C LYS A 153 -10.73 4.62 -10.69
N ASN A 154 -9.95 5.19 -11.60
CA ASN A 154 -10.17 5.06 -13.04
C ASN A 154 -9.65 3.73 -13.60
N TYR A 155 -8.55 3.21 -13.05
CA TYR A 155 -7.88 2.03 -13.60
C TYR A 155 -7.95 0.82 -12.69
N PHE A 156 -8.27 0.97 -11.39
CA PHE A 156 -8.30 -0.16 -10.45
C PHE A 156 -9.67 -0.39 -9.80
N ASN A 157 -10.70 0.32 -10.28
CA ASN A 157 -12.07 0.16 -9.81
C ASN A 157 -12.19 0.31 -8.27
N VAL A 158 -11.43 1.24 -7.71
CA VAL A 158 -11.56 1.63 -6.31
C VAL A 158 -12.81 2.49 -6.16
N VAL A 159 -13.75 2.04 -5.33
CA VAL A 159 -15.07 2.67 -5.18
C VAL A 159 -15.39 2.91 -3.71
N GLU A 160 -15.65 4.17 -3.36
CA GLU A 160 -16.11 4.62 -2.04
C GLU A 160 -17.57 4.27 -1.78
N ASP A 161 -17.93 4.11 -0.51
CA ASP A 161 -19.30 3.95 -0.01
C ASP A 161 -19.37 4.26 1.50
N ASP A 162 -20.46 3.87 2.17
CA ASP A 162 -20.70 4.15 3.58
C ASP A 162 -19.64 3.56 4.55
N PHE A 163 -18.92 2.50 4.14
CA PHE A 163 -17.88 1.83 4.93
C PHE A 163 -16.48 1.98 4.35
N TYR A 164 -16.30 2.71 3.25
CA TYR A 164 -14.98 3.01 2.70
C TYR A 164 -14.93 4.41 2.09
N ARG A 165 -13.98 5.21 2.56
CA ARG A 165 -13.75 6.57 2.07
C ARG A 165 -12.26 6.83 1.87
N ILE A 166 -11.96 7.73 0.94
CA ILE A 166 -10.61 8.19 0.63
C ILE A 166 -10.48 9.65 1.04
N VAL A 167 -9.44 9.96 1.80
CA VAL A 167 -9.08 11.29 2.24
C VAL A 167 -7.80 11.70 1.53
N VAL A 168 -7.87 12.71 0.66
CA VAL A 168 -6.68 13.27 0.00
C VAL A 168 -5.98 14.21 0.96
N LYS A 169 -4.96 13.71 1.68
CA LYS A 169 -4.24 14.46 2.73
C LYS A 169 -2.91 13.80 3.10
N ASP A 170 -2.02 14.57 3.73
CA ASP A 170 -0.85 14.01 4.41
C ASP A 170 -1.27 13.12 5.61
N GLY A 171 -0.73 11.91 5.68
CA GLY A 171 -1.03 10.95 6.73
C GLY A 171 -0.65 11.43 8.14
N ILE A 172 0.46 12.16 8.28
CA ILE A 172 0.86 12.74 9.58
C ILE A 172 -0.14 13.80 10.02
N ASP A 173 -0.64 14.63 9.10
CA ASP A 173 -1.65 15.63 9.43
C ASP A 173 -2.96 14.97 9.87
N VAL A 174 -3.40 13.89 9.20
CA VAL A 174 -4.57 13.12 9.64
C VAL A 174 -4.37 12.54 11.05
N LEU A 175 -3.20 11.98 11.36
CA LEU A 175 -2.90 11.45 12.69
C LEU A 175 -2.92 12.54 13.78
N LYS A 176 -2.48 13.76 13.46
CA LYS A 176 -2.53 14.92 14.36
C LYS A 176 -3.97 15.34 14.63
N GLU A 177 -4.78 15.47 13.58
CA GLU A 177 -6.19 15.87 13.70
C GLU A 177 -7.00 14.85 14.48
N ASN A 178 -6.83 13.57 14.17
CA ASN A 178 -7.45 12.50 14.95
C ASN A 178 -7.09 12.57 16.44
N SER A 179 -5.84 12.93 16.77
CA SER A 179 -5.41 13.10 18.17
C SER A 179 -6.12 14.28 18.84
N GLN A 180 -6.34 15.39 18.12
CA GLN A 180 -7.11 16.54 18.63
C GLN A 180 -8.59 16.21 18.83
N GLU A 181 -9.14 15.36 17.95
CA GLU A 181 -10.54 14.92 17.99
C GLU A 181 -10.78 13.70 18.89
N ASN A 182 -9.75 13.15 19.54
CA ASN A 182 -9.79 11.87 20.27
C ASN A 182 -10.32 10.70 19.42
N ARG A 183 -10.08 10.73 18.11
CA ARG A 183 -10.43 9.64 17.18
C ARG A 183 -9.35 8.56 17.21
N GLN A 184 -9.77 7.31 17.39
CA GLN A 184 -8.88 6.16 17.44
C GLN A 184 -9.40 5.00 16.60
N TYR A 185 -8.49 4.15 16.14
CA TYR A 185 -8.74 3.04 15.24
C TYR A 185 -8.42 1.69 15.88
N ASP A 186 -9.11 0.66 15.43
CA ASP A 186 -8.80 -0.74 15.75
C ASP A 186 -7.50 -1.18 15.08
N ALA A 187 -7.19 -0.61 13.91
CA ALA A 187 -5.90 -0.73 13.30
C ALA A 187 -5.49 0.48 12.48
N VAL A 188 -4.18 0.69 12.41
CA VAL A 188 -3.53 1.64 11.51
C VAL A 188 -2.58 0.83 10.63
N LEU A 189 -2.80 0.88 9.31
CA LEU A 189 -1.94 0.31 8.29
C LEU A 189 -1.12 1.46 7.69
N VAL A 190 0.19 1.32 7.64
CA VAL A 190 1.07 2.29 6.98
C VAL A 190 1.82 1.58 5.88
N ASP A 191 1.44 1.88 4.64
CA ASP A 191 2.11 1.42 3.43
C ASP A 191 2.38 2.65 2.54
N ALA A 192 3.14 3.57 3.12
CA ALA A 192 3.47 4.85 2.53
C ALA A 192 4.99 4.92 2.42
N CYS A 193 5.52 5.06 1.21
CA CYS A 193 6.94 5.06 0.90
C CYS A 193 7.35 6.37 0.23
N THR A 194 8.66 6.60 0.15
CA THR A 194 9.25 7.74 -0.56
C THR A 194 10.34 7.23 -1.49
N GLY A 195 10.42 7.80 -2.69
CA GLY A 195 11.44 7.53 -3.70
C GLY A 195 11.01 8.14 -5.04
N ASN A 196 11.89 8.12 -6.04
CA ASN A 196 11.58 8.58 -7.40
C ASN A 196 12.25 7.63 -8.41
N ILE A 197 12.25 7.96 -9.70
CA ILE A 197 12.86 7.09 -10.72
C ILE A 197 14.39 6.98 -10.63
N PHE A 198 15.04 7.87 -9.86
CA PHE A 198 16.49 7.94 -9.64
C PHE A 198 16.89 7.43 -8.25
N ASP A 199 16.01 7.55 -7.26
CA ASP A 199 16.21 7.09 -5.89
C ASP A 199 15.49 5.75 -5.66
N GLU A 200 16.13 4.84 -4.94
CA GLU A 200 15.45 3.62 -4.49
C GLU A 200 14.24 3.98 -3.62
N VAL A 201 13.15 3.22 -3.79
CA VAL A 201 11.96 3.46 -2.98
C VAL A 201 12.14 2.84 -1.60
N VAL A 202 11.86 3.64 -0.57
CA VAL A 202 12.05 3.29 0.84
C VAL A 202 10.72 3.39 1.57
N CYS A 203 10.38 2.35 2.34
CA CYS A 203 9.18 2.32 3.18
C CYS A 203 9.54 2.10 4.65
N PRO A 204 8.89 2.80 5.60
CA PRO A 204 7.93 3.87 5.36
C PRO A 204 8.62 5.19 4.95
N ALA A 205 7.84 6.12 4.40
CA ALA A 205 8.25 7.46 4.01
C ALA A 205 8.93 8.18 5.17
N GLY A 206 9.91 9.04 4.87
CA GLY A 206 10.75 9.69 5.88
C GLY A 206 9.98 10.45 6.96
N ALA A 207 8.80 10.97 6.64
CA ALA A 207 7.90 11.64 7.57
C ALA A 207 7.45 10.75 8.74
N PHE A 208 7.43 9.42 8.57
CA PHE A 208 7.05 8.46 9.61
C PHE A 208 8.22 8.01 10.49
N LEU A 209 9.48 8.33 10.12
CA LEU A 209 10.66 7.74 10.77
C LEU A 209 11.09 8.44 12.08
N ASN A 210 10.42 9.53 12.46
CA ASN A 210 10.77 10.32 13.63
C ASN A 210 9.94 9.93 14.88
N LYS A 211 10.37 10.41 16.05
CA LYS A 211 9.71 10.09 17.33
C LYS A 211 8.26 10.60 17.41
N GLU A 212 7.98 11.79 16.87
CA GLU A 212 6.63 12.36 16.88
C GLU A 212 5.66 11.46 16.11
N ALA A 213 6.07 10.94 14.95
CA ALA A 213 5.29 9.99 14.18
C ALA A 213 5.02 8.69 14.95
N VAL A 214 6.02 8.15 15.66
CA VAL A 214 5.82 6.97 16.53
C VAL A 214 4.77 7.23 17.62
N ASP A 215 4.85 8.39 18.29
CA ASP A 215 3.91 8.77 19.33
C ASP A 215 2.48 8.95 18.75
N LEU A 216 2.37 9.57 17.56
CA LEU A 216 1.11 9.74 16.84
C LEU A 216 0.48 8.40 16.43
N LEU A 217 1.26 7.49 15.85
CA LEU A 217 0.81 6.15 15.45
C LEU A 217 0.29 5.37 16.67
N TYR A 218 1.02 5.40 17.79
CA TYR A 218 0.58 4.78 19.03
C TYR A 218 -0.68 5.45 19.60
N GLY A 219 -0.77 6.78 19.58
CA GLY A 219 -1.89 7.56 20.09
C GLY A 219 -3.21 7.33 19.34
N ASN A 220 -3.13 7.09 18.03
CA ASN A 220 -4.26 6.86 17.14
C ASN A 220 -4.84 5.43 17.23
N LEU A 221 -4.24 4.54 17.99
CA LEU A 221 -4.77 3.19 18.22
C LEU A 221 -5.65 3.13 19.47
N LYS A 222 -6.75 2.39 19.39
CA LYS A 222 -7.49 1.94 20.57
C LYS A 222 -6.63 0.99 21.41
N LYS A 223 -6.98 0.81 22.68
CA LYS A 223 -6.40 -0.26 23.50
C LYS A 223 -6.67 -1.62 22.84
N GLY A 224 -5.64 -2.44 22.68
CA GLY A 224 -5.73 -3.70 21.93
C GLY A 224 -5.70 -3.56 20.40
N GLY A 225 -5.57 -2.32 19.89
CA GLY A 225 -5.44 -2.07 18.45
C GLY A 225 -4.06 -2.41 17.91
N THR A 226 -3.95 -2.49 16.58
CA THR A 226 -2.72 -2.91 15.90
C THR A 226 -2.18 -1.90 14.92
N LEU A 227 -0.86 -1.73 14.91
CA LEU A 227 -0.13 -1.03 13.88
C LEU A 227 0.52 -2.06 12.95
N SER A 228 0.31 -1.96 11.64
CA SER A 228 1.04 -2.76 10.65
C SER A 228 1.72 -1.83 9.65
N ILE A 229 3.03 -2.01 9.47
CA ILE A 229 3.86 -1.12 8.65
C ILE A 229 4.61 -1.94 7.61
N GLY A 230 4.46 -1.57 6.35
CA GLY A 230 5.33 -2.01 5.26
C GLY A 230 6.72 -1.39 5.40
N VAL A 231 7.74 -2.22 5.47
CA VAL A 231 9.15 -1.82 5.56
C VAL A 231 9.88 -2.34 4.33
N LEU A 232 10.44 -1.42 3.57
CA LEU A 232 11.29 -1.69 2.42
C LEU A 232 12.58 -0.91 2.60
N LEU A 233 13.69 -1.64 2.66
CA LEU A 233 15.02 -1.07 2.77
C LEU A 233 15.56 -0.82 1.36
N GLY A 234 15.99 0.41 1.07
CA GLY A 234 16.88 0.66 -0.05
C GLY A 234 18.26 0.02 0.20
N GLN A 235 19.00 -0.32 -0.86
CA GLN A 235 20.41 -0.70 -0.85
C GLN A 235 21.32 0.46 -0.38
N GLU A 236 20.84 1.70 -0.38
CA GLU A 236 21.55 2.87 0.16
C GLU A 236 21.88 2.74 1.66
N THR A 237 23.18 2.75 1.97
CA THR A 237 23.75 2.54 3.32
C THR A 237 23.28 3.50 4.43
N GLY A 238 22.64 4.62 4.08
CA GLY A 238 22.18 5.65 5.02
C GLY A 238 20.75 5.45 5.55
N SER A 239 19.82 5.03 4.69
CA SER A 239 18.39 4.87 5.03
C SER A 239 18.16 3.72 6.02
N GLY A 240 18.93 2.63 5.89
CA GLY A 240 18.86 1.47 6.77
C GLY A 240 19.07 1.79 8.26
N LYS A 241 19.99 2.69 8.61
CA LYS A 241 20.21 3.09 10.02
C LYS A 241 18.99 3.81 10.60
N THR A 242 18.38 4.70 9.82
CA THR A 242 17.19 5.44 10.23
C THR A 242 16.00 4.51 10.43
N ILE A 243 15.80 3.55 9.52
CA ILE A 243 14.72 2.57 9.63
C ILE A 243 14.93 1.65 10.83
N VAL A 244 16.17 1.20 11.09
CA VAL A 244 16.48 0.41 12.29
C VAL A 244 16.17 1.21 13.56
N GLN A 245 16.49 2.51 13.59
CA GLN A 245 16.18 3.36 14.75
C GLN A 245 14.68 3.59 14.92
N PHE A 246 13.95 3.73 13.81
CA PHE A 246 12.50 3.82 13.81
C PHE A 246 11.85 2.54 14.36
N VAL A 247 12.27 1.37 13.85
CA VAL A 247 11.81 0.05 14.33
C VAL A 247 12.09 -0.11 15.83
N LYS A 248 13.29 0.28 16.31
CA LYS A 248 13.61 0.27 17.75
C LYS A 248 12.67 1.17 18.55
N SER A 249 12.34 2.36 18.03
CA SER A 249 11.44 3.30 18.69
C SER A 249 10.02 2.72 18.80
N LEU A 250 9.54 2.05 17.75
CA LEU A 250 8.28 1.29 17.79
C LEU A 250 8.32 0.17 18.83
N LEU A 251 9.37 -0.66 18.84
CA LEU A 251 9.51 -1.73 19.82
C LEU A 251 9.43 -1.19 21.27
N ILE A 252 10.04 -0.05 21.54
CA ILE A 252 9.96 0.61 22.85
C ILE A 252 8.52 1.09 23.12
N ALA A 253 7.91 1.84 22.20
CA ALA A 253 6.56 2.38 22.36
C ALA A 253 5.50 1.29 22.58
N PHE A 254 5.65 0.16 21.89
CA PHE A 254 4.75 -0.99 21.97
C PHE A 254 5.20 -2.07 22.97
N LYS A 255 6.14 -1.76 23.88
CA LYS A 255 6.63 -2.67 24.93
C LYS A 255 7.07 -4.05 24.42
N ASN A 256 7.72 -4.07 23.26
CA ASN A 256 8.20 -5.24 22.53
C ASN A 256 7.08 -6.20 22.05
N LEU A 257 5.83 -5.76 22.04
CA LEU A 257 4.73 -6.50 21.43
C LEU A 257 4.65 -6.19 19.95
N CYS A 258 5.67 -6.63 19.22
CA CYS A 258 5.71 -6.57 17.77
C CYS A 258 6.19 -7.89 17.18
N LYS A 259 5.82 -8.12 15.92
CA LYS A 259 6.18 -9.29 15.12
C LYS A 259 6.53 -8.84 13.72
N THR A 260 7.55 -9.48 13.15
CA THR A 260 7.94 -9.25 11.77
C THR A 260 7.53 -10.41 10.88
N ARG A 261 7.17 -10.10 9.63
CA ARG A 261 6.93 -11.08 8.57
C ARG A 261 7.68 -10.66 7.33
N GLU A 262 8.51 -11.56 6.81
CA GLU A 262 9.03 -11.44 5.46
C GLU A 262 7.94 -11.83 4.47
N ILE A 263 7.84 -11.07 3.39
CA ILE A 263 6.98 -11.43 2.28
C ILE A 263 7.82 -12.30 1.34
N GLN A 264 7.41 -13.55 1.11
CA GLN A 264 8.18 -14.48 0.30
C GLN A 264 8.44 -13.91 -1.11
N GLY A 265 9.70 -13.98 -1.54
CA GLY A 265 10.11 -13.54 -2.88
C GLY A 265 10.32 -12.03 -3.06
N VAL A 266 10.17 -11.20 -2.02
CA VAL A 266 10.48 -9.76 -2.07
C VAL A 266 11.34 -9.34 -0.87
N GLN A 267 12.07 -8.23 -0.98
CA GLN A 267 12.84 -7.64 0.13
C GLN A 267 11.96 -6.87 1.14
N ASN A 268 10.64 -7.05 1.09
CA ASN A 268 9.68 -6.33 1.92
C ASN A 268 9.43 -7.10 3.22
N LEU A 269 9.39 -6.36 4.32
CA LEU A 269 9.05 -6.87 5.63
C LEU A 269 7.86 -6.10 6.18
N VAL A 270 6.90 -6.79 6.78
CA VAL A 270 5.85 -6.14 7.54
C VAL A 270 6.19 -6.23 9.02
N LEU A 271 6.20 -5.08 9.69
CA LEU A 271 6.26 -4.99 11.15
C LEU A 271 4.85 -4.75 11.68
N THR A 272 4.33 -5.68 12.48
CA THR A 272 3.05 -5.56 13.15
C THR A 272 3.25 -5.42 14.66
N CYS A 273 2.62 -4.43 15.30
CA CYS A 273 2.71 -4.14 16.73
C CYS A 273 1.32 -4.04 17.38
N TRP A 274 1.21 -4.43 18.66
CA TRP A 274 -0.05 -4.44 19.41
C TRP A 274 -0.01 -3.46 20.58
N LYS A 275 -1.01 -2.57 20.65
CA LYS A 275 -1.13 -1.60 21.75
C LYS A 275 -1.71 -2.27 23.00
N VAL A 276 -1.00 -2.12 24.12
CA VAL A 276 -1.43 -2.53 25.47
C VAL A 276 -2.34 -1.54 26.16
#